data_AF-A0A2S9PWZ2-F1
#
_entry.id   AF-A0A2S9PWZ2-F1
#
_cell.length_a   1.000
_cell.length_b   1.000
_cell.length_c   1.000
_cell.angle_alpha   90.00
_cell.angle_beta   90.00
_cell.angle_gamma   90.00
#
_symmetry.space_group_name_H-M   'P 1'
#
loop_
_entity.id
_entity.type
_entity.pdbx_description
1 polymer ?
#
loop_
_entity_poly.entity_id
_entity_poly.type
_entity_poly.pdbx_seq_one_letter_code
_entity_poly.pdbx_strand_id
1 'polypeptide(L)' 'MTNGTSLTPDQRGTLLEGYRSLTALAETCQVPAVRAALRGALAELRVALDGQAVDLDDYYTALAVRVPVPA' A
#
# COMPACT_ATOMS: atom_id res chain seq x y z
N MET A 1 -4.10 17.07 19.15
CA MET A 1 -2.96 17.95 18.80
C MET A 1 -1.82 17.03 18.40
N THR A 2 -1.72 16.70 17.11
CA THR A 2 -0.68 15.81 16.57
C THR A 2 0.42 16.71 16.03
N ASN A 3 1.56 16.73 16.71
CA ASN A 3 2.73 17.51 16.29
C ASN A 3 3.28 16.96 14.97
N GLY A 4 2.75 17.49 13.86
CA GLY A 4 3.52 18.06 12.75
C GLY A 4 4.84 17.42 12.34
N THR A 5 4.81 16.18 11.85
CA THR A 5 5.78 15.76 10.83
C THR A 5 5.03 15.11 9.69
N SER A 6 4.75 15.91 8.66
CA SER A 6 4.37 15.40 7.36
C SER A 6 5.50 14.54 6.81
N LEU A 7 5.14 13.44 6.15
CA LEU A 7 6.09 12.60 5.43
C LEU A 7 6.86 13.45 4.41
N THR A 8 8.18 13.25 4.34
CA THR A 8 8.96 13.77 3.20
C THR A 8 8.55 13.04 1.92
N PRO A 9 8.80 13.62 0.73
CA PRO A 9 8.54 12.95 -0.54
C PRO A 9 9.20 11.56 -0.63
N ASP A 10 10.44 11.41 -0.16
CA ASP A 10 11.17 10.14 -0.16
C ASP A 10 10.54 9.11 0.79
N GLN A 11 10.13 9.54 1.98
CA GLN A 11 9.42 8.67 2.92
C GLN A 11 8.08 8.21 2.35
N ARG A 12 7.33 9.13 1.71
CA ARG A 12 6.09 8.81 1.02
C ARG A 12 6.33 7.78 -0.09
N GLY A 13 7.36 7.98 -0.93
CA GLY A 13 7.72 7.05 -2.01
C GLY A 13 8.06 5.66 -1.47
N THR A 14 8.89 5.59 -0.43
CA THR A 14 9.30 4.34 0.21
C THR A 14 8.09 3.59 0.81
N LEU A 15 7.18 4.31 1.48
CA LEU A 15 5.97 3.72 2.06
C LEU A 15 5.01 3.19 0.98
N LEU A 16 4.89 3.89 -0.14
CA LEU A 16 4.10 3.44 -1.29
C LEU A 16 4.69 2.17 -1.93
N GLU A 17 6.01 2.10 -2.07
CA GLU A 17 6.69 0.90 -2.57
C GLU A 17 6.55 -0.29 -1.61
N GLY A 18 6.66 -0.04 -0.31
CA GLY A 18 6.42 -1.04 0.73
C GLY A 18 4.98 -1.56 0.69
N TYR A 19 4.00 -0.66 0.58
CA TYR A 19 2.58 -1.03 0.44
C TYR A 19 2.34 -1.94 -0.76
N ARG A 20 2.96 -1.65 -1.91
CA ARG A 20 2.89 -2.50 -3.12
C ARG A 20 3.49 -3.88 -2.89
N SER A 21 4.68 -3.93 -2.31
CA SER A 21 5.39 -5.18 -2.06
C SER A 21 4.60 -6.09 -1.11
N LEU A 22 4.02 -5.52 -0.06
CA LEU A 22 3.16 -6.23 0.88
C LEU A 22 1.85 -6.69 0.24
N THR A 23 1.25 -5.89 -0.64
CA THR A 23 0.03 -6.26 -1.39
C THR A 23 0.30 -7.44 -2.32
N ALA A 24 1.33 -7.36 -3.15
CA ALA A 24 1.72 -8.44 -4.05
C ALA A 24 2.08 -9.73 -3.29
N LEU A 25 2.73 -9.60 -2.13
CA LEU A 25 3.02 -10.75 -1.27
C LEU A 25 1.74 -11.35 -0.66
N ALA A 26 0.78 -10.51 -0.26
CA ALA A 26 -0.50 -10.97 0.28
C ALA A 26 -1.36 -11.72 -0.76
N GLU A 27 -1.24 -11.35 -2.03
CA GLU A 27 -1.92 -12.01 -3.15
C GLU A 27 -1.28 -13.36 -3.52
N THR A 28 0.05 -13.48 -3.41
CA THR A 28 0.79 -14.67 -3.84
C THR A 28 1.06 -15.67 -2.71
N CYS A 29 1.06 -15.24 -1.44
CA CYS A 29 1.37 -16.09 -0.30
C CYS A 29 0.26 -17.12 -0.01
N GLN A 30 0.63 -18.39 -0.01
CA GLN A 30 -0.28 -19.51 0.26
C GLN A 30 -0.42 -19.85 1.75
N VAL A 31 0.45 -19.30 2.62
CA VAL A 31 0.42 -19.58 4.06
C VAL A 31 -0.66 -18.70 4.72
N PRO A 32 -1.76 -19.27 5.27
CA PRO A 32 -2.90 -18.48 5.73
C PRO A 32 -2.58 -17.47 6.84
N ALA A 33 -1.75 -17.89 7.82
CA ALA A 33 -1.35 -17.02 8.93
C ALA A 33 -0.52 -15.81 8.45
N VAL A 34 0.38 -16.02 7.47
CA VAL A 34 1.18 -14.96 6.88
C VAL A 34 0.27 -14.00 6.10
N ARG A 35 -0.67 -14.51 5.31
CA ARG A 35 -1.64 -13.68 4.59
C ARG A 35 -2.51 -12.83 5.53
N ALA A 36 -2.92 -13.39 6.67
CA ALA A 36 -3.67 -12.64 7.68
C ALA A 36 -2.81 -11.51 8.28
N ALA A 37 -1.55 -11.79 8.62
CA ALA A 37 -0.62 -10.78 9.13
C ALA A 37 -0.38 -9.65 8.11
N LEU A 38 -0.17 -9.99 6.83
CA LEU A 38 0.01 -9.00 5.76
C LEU A 38 -1.22 -8.10 5.59
N ARG A 39 -2.42 -8.67 5.64
CA ARG A 39 -3.68 -7.90 5.58
C ARG A 39 -3.82 -6.94 6.76
N GLY A 40 -3.44 -7.37 7.96
CA GLY A 40 -3.42 -6.49 9.14
C GLY A 40 -2.45 -5.33 8.96
N ALA A 41 -1.21 -5.61 8.55
CA ALA A 41 -0.20 -4.58 8.30
C ALA A 41 -0.63 -3.58 7.21
N LEU A 42 -1.25 -4.06 6.11
CA LEU A 42 -1.77 -3.21 5.05
C LEU A 42 -2.91 -2.30 5.52
N ALA A 43 -3.80 -2.81 6.39
CA ALA A 43 -4.89 -2.02 6.94
C ALA A 43 -4.36 -0.88 7.83
N GLU A 44 -3.44 -1.19 8.74
CA GLU A 44 -2.80 -0.19 9.61
C GLU A 44 -2.03 0.85 8.81
N LEU A 45 -1.24 0.43 7.82
CA LEU A 45 -0.49 1.33 6.96
C LEU A 45 -1.42 2.24 6.14
N ARG A 46 -2.54 1.71 5.63
CA ARG A 46 -3.51 2.53 4.90
C ARG A 46 -4.12 3.62 5.79
N VAL A 47 -4.52 3.29 7.02
CA VAL A 47 -5.03 4.28 7.98
C VAL A 47 -3.99 5.36 8.29
N ALA A 48 -2.72 4.97 8.48
CA ALA A 48 -1.64 5.92 8.75
C ALA A 48 -1.37 6.86 7.56
N LEU A 49 -1.40 6.34 6.33
CA LEU A 49 -1.21 7.10 5.10
C LEU A 49 -2.40 8.03 4.78
N ASP A 50 -3.62 7.58 5.04
CA ASP A 50 -4.83 8.40 4.92
C ASP A 50 -4.77 9.60 5.88
N GLY A 51 -4.30 9.37 7.11
CA GLY A 51 -4.01 10.44 8.08
C GLY A 51 -2.89 11.41 7.65
N GLN A 52 -2.17 11.14 6.56
CA GLN A 52 -1.17 12.01 5.94
C GLN A 52 -1.65 12.60 4.60
N ALA A 53 -2.94 12.44 4.26
CA ALA A 53 -3.52 12.81 2.96
C ALA A 53 -2.76 12.18 1.78
N VAL A 54 -2.17 10.99 1.98
CA VAL A 54 -1.57 10.21 0.91
C VAL A 54 -2.67 9.43 0.22
N ASP A 55 -3.13 9.96 -0.91
CA ASP A 55 -4.06 9.24 -1.76
C ASP A 55 -3.38 8.00 -2.34
N LEU A 56 -4.04 6.85 -2.19
CA LEU A 56 -3.64 5.53 -2.68
C LEU A 56 -4.52 5.09 -3.87
N ASP A 57 -5.61 5.80 -4.18
CA ASP A 57 -6.59 5.46 -5.21
C ASP A 57 -6.07 5.83 -6.62
N ASP A 58 -5.37 6.96 -6.75
CA ASP A 58 -4.57 7.27 -7.94
C ASP A 58 -3.54 6.17 -8.26
N TYR A 59 -3.09 5.44 -7.24
CA TYR A 59 -2.09 4.37 -7.39
C TYR A 59 -2.67 3.01 -7.75
N TYR A 60 -3.93 2.71 -7.41
CA TYR A 60 -4.62 1.51 -7.90
C TYR A 60 -4.88 1.57 -9.40
N THR A 61 -5.15 2.76 -9.94
CA THR A 61 -5.32 2.98 -11.38
C THR A 61 -4.06 2.62 -12.16
N ALA A 62 -2.86 2.93 -11.64
CA ALA A 62 -1.59 2.60 -12.28
C ALA A 62 -1.27 1.09 -12.31
N LEU A 63 -1.78 0.31 -11.35
CA LEU A 63 -1.65 -1.15 -11.34
C LEU A 63 -2.62 -1.82 -12.33
N ALA A 64 -3.82 -1.27 -12.49
CA ALA A 64 -4.82 -1.78 -13.44
C ALA A 64 -4.39 -1.62 -14.91
N VAL A 65 -3.59 -0.61 -15.24
CA VAL A 65 -3.12 -0.34 -16.62
C VAL A 65 -2.00 -1.31 -17.07
N ARG A 66 -1.39 -2.09 -16.18
CA ARG A 66 -0.32 -3.04 -16.54
C ARG A 66 -0.81 -4.41 -17.03
N VAL A 67 -2.13 -4.66 -17.09
CA VAL A 67 -2.67 -5.89 -17.68
C VAL A 67 -3.28 -5.56 -19.06
N PRO A 68 -2.59 -5.82 -20.18
CA PRO A 68 -3.28 -5.88 -21.46
C PRO A 68 -4.18 -7.11 -21.45
N VAL A 69 -5.49 -6.90 -21.54
CA VAL A 69 -6.45 -7.96 -21.85
C VAL A 69 -6.24 -8.32 -23.33
N PRO A 70 -5.80 -9.55 -23.67
CA PRO A 70 -5.75 -9.95 -25.07
C PRO A 70 -7.18 -10.07 -25.61
N ALA A 71 -7.37 -9.55 -26.82
CA ALA A 71 -8.61 -9.67 -27.60
C ALA A 71 -8.90 -11.14 -27.97
#